data_AF-A0A7S1AJ65-F1
#
_entry.id   AF-A0A7S1AJ65-F1
#
_cell.length_a   1.000
_cell.length_b   1.000
_cell.length_c   1.000
_cell.angle_alpha   90.00
_cell.angle_beta   90.00
_cell.angle_gamma   90.00
#
_symmetry.space_group_name_H-M   'P 1'
#
loop_
_entity.id
_entity.type
_entity.pdbx_description
1 polymer ?
#
loop_
_entity_poly.entity_id
_entity_poly.type
_entity_poly.pdbx_seq_one_letter_code
_entity_poly.pdbx_strand_id
1 'polypeptide(L)'
;MLAPPRARVWHSPKVQLKDTDGKKVAMFQASNRPVSVLKWFRETQPQEEAISIIDPDMFFMRPVVLVADPQNGPHNLHSGQWQTEMATPGHGVGAMYGQGCVPRHWGNQTLLKVCDNEHRCLDAVHDDIACMKNYSSGPPWIFHRDDAEKLLETFAEKTIKVHQAWPDLLSEQVAYGVAQMQLGMEAHLDTFWFISGPDSMQPWDSLVEVGWDACQSHEPPPPEAGLPIFFHAASTYDIPHLTKGFRLHKDHVHKDLLDCDAPLIHHPPTDALERYKSEPKSKSFRDTWSVCAYTNMINFHVSTWKKQFCQTPNLETTAVYPPYGQQFLNKSSWVNHVFRSGGWTDVDYKPRFF
;
A
#
# COMPACT_ATOMS: atom_id res chain seq x y z
N MET A 1 -16.27 -3.92 -25.52
CA MET A 1 -15.68 -4.97 -24.67
C MET A 1 -14.21 -4.65 -24.51
N LEU A 2 -13.79 -4.18 -23.33
CA LEU A 2 -12.36 -4.14 -23.00
C LEU A 2 -11.88 -5.59 -22.91
N ALA A 3 -10.75 -5.90 -23.55
CA ALA A 3 -10.15 -7.22 -23.43
C ALA A 3 -9.90 -7.54 -21.94
N PRO A 4 -9.99 -8.82 -21.52
CA PRO A 4 -9.64 -9.19 -20.15
C PRO A 4 -8.21 -8.67 -19.84
N PRO A 5 -7.98 -8.13 -18.63
CA PRO A 5 -6.68 -7.60 -18.27
C PRO A 5 -5.61 -8.68 -18.48
N ARG A 6 -4.61 -8.37 -19.31
CA ARG A 6 -3.48 -9.26 -19.55
C ARG A 6 -2.47 -9.07 -18.43
N ALA A 7 -2.58 -9.86 -17.37
CA ALA A 7 -1.53 -9.92 -16.36
C ALA A 7 -0.30 -10.62 -16.95
N ARG A 8 0.87 -10.00 -16.80
CA ARG A 8 2.18 -10.64 -17.05
C ARG A 8 2.94 -10.64 -15.74
N VAL A 9 3.49 -11.80 -15.37
CA VAL A 9 4.26 -11.93 -14.13
C VAL A 9 5.73 -11.66 -14.45
N TRP A 10 6.34 -10.73 -13.71
CA TRP A 10 7.77 -10.48 -13.74
C TRP A 10 8.43 -11.07 -12.50
N HIS A 11 9.44 -11.91 -12.69
CA HIS A 11 10.28 -12.39 -11.60
C HIS A 11 11.61 -11.64 -11.62
N SER A 12 11.82 -10.78 -10.62
CA SER A 12 13.12 -10.13 -10.44
C SER A 12 14.18 -11.21 -10.17
N PRO A 13 15.35 -11.17 -10.84
CA PRO A 13 16.44 -12.06 -10.50
C PRO A 13 16.99 -11.69 -9.11
N LYS A 14 17.79 -12.59 -8.55
CA LYS A 14 18.55 -12.26 -7.34
C LYS A 14 19.55 -11.15 -7.67
N VAL A 15 19.37 -9.97 -7.08
CA VAL A 15 20.29 -8.83 -7.23
C VAL A 15 21.16 -8.72 -5.98
N GLN A 16 22.46 -8.54 -6.17
CA GLN A 16 23.36 -8.16 -5.10
C GLN A 16 23.46 -6.64 -5.05
N LEU A 17 22.90 -6.04 -4.00
CA LEU A 17 22.95 -4.60 -3.80
C LEU A 17 24.38 -4.17 -3.48
N LYS A 18 24.80 -3.08 -4.12
CA LYS A 18 26.07 -2.41 -3.86
C LYS A 18 25.81 -0.94 -3.57
N ASP A 19 26.51 -0.38 -2.61
CA ASP A 19 26.50 1.06 -2.38
C ASP A 19 27.33 1.79 -3.46
N THR A 20 27.41 3.11 -3.35
CA THR A 20 28.17 3.97 -4.28
C THR A 20 29.67 3.69 -4.30
N ASP A 21 30.22 3.07 -3.24
CA ASP A 21 31.62 2.65 -3.17
C ASP A 21 31.81 1.23 -3.75
N GLY A 22 30.75 0.61 -4.28
CA GLY A 22 30.75 -0.76 -4.78
C GLY A 22 30.74 -1.83 -3.69
N LYS A 23 30.60 -1.46 -2.41
CA LYS A 23 30.55 -2.40 -1.29
C LYS A 23 29.19 -3.08 -1.24
N LYS A 24 29.20 -4.37 -0.93
CA LYS A 24 27.96 -5.15 -0.78
C LYS A 24 27.14 -4.61 0.38
N VAL A 25 25.88 -4.30 0.10
CA VAL A 25 24.90 -3.94 1.13
C VAL A 25 24.11 -5.19 1.47
N ALA A 26 23.90 -5.44 2.76
CA ALA A 26 23.03 -6.53 3.18
C ALA A 26 21.63 -6.30 2.59
N MET A 27 21.02 -7.34 2.00
CA MET A 27 19.65 -7.24 1.54
C MET A 27 18.75 -6.93 2.74
N PHE A 28 18.08 -5.79 2.70
CA PHE A 28 16.96 -5.46 3.59
C PHE A 28 15.68 -5.51 2.78
N GLN A 29 14.59 -6.02 3.36
CA GLN A 29 13.37 -6.36 2.60
C GLN A 29 12.80 -5.16 1.81
N ALA A 30 12.94 -3.94 2.34
CA ALA A 30 12.52 -2.67 1.72
C ALA A 30 13.45 -2.11 0.63
N SER A 31 14.42 -2.88 0.12
CA SER A 31 15.24 -2.49 -1.05
C SER A 31 14.98 -3.34 -2.29
N ASN A 32 14.19 -4.41 -2.15
CA ASN A 32 13.86 -5.27 -3.27
C ASN A 32 13.00 -4.53 -4.30
N ARG A 33 12.10 -3.64 -3.87
CA ARG A 33 11.16 -2.97 -4.76
C ARG A 33 11.85 -2.00 -5.72
N PRO A 34 12.65 -0.98 -5.29
CA PRO A 34 13.22 -0.01 -6.23
C PRO A 34 14.08 -0.66 -7.31
N VAL A 35 14.93 -1.60 -6.92
CA VAL A 35 15.83 -2.30 -7.85
C VAL A 35 15.07 -3.25 -8.77
N SER A 36 14.06 -3.95 -8.27
CA SER A 36 13.25 -4.85 -9.10
C SER A 36 12.40 -4.09 -10.11
N VAL A 37 11.83 -2.95 -9.71
CA VAL A 37 11.01 -2.10 -10.59
C VAL A 37 11.88 -1.43 -11.66
N LEU A 38 13.07 -0.92 -11.30
CA LEU A 38 14.03 -0.39 -12.29
C LEU A 38 14.41 -1.44 -13.33
N LYS A 39 14.73 -2.66 -12.89
CA LYS A 39 15.08 -3.75 -13.80
C LYS A 39 13.91 -4.15 -14.69
N TRP A 40 12.71 -4.31 -14.11
CA TRP A 40 11.48 -4.56 -14.85
C TRP A 40 11.29 -3.51 -15.95
N PHE A 41 11.36 -2.23 -15.61
CA PHE A 41 11.19 -1.13 -16.56
C PHE A 41 12.16 -1.23 -17.74
N ARG A 42 13.46 -1.43 -17.46
CA ARG A 42 14.51 -1.54 -18.49
C ARG A 42 14.32 -2.75 -19.41
N GLU A 43 13.83 -3.87 -18.88
CA GLU A 43 13.71 -5.13 -19.63
C GLU A 43 12.38 -5.28 -20.36
N THR A 44 11.29 -4.72 -19.83
CA THR A 44 9.98 -4.80 -20.46
C THR A 44 9.66 -3.59 -21.32
N GLN A 45 10.30 -2.44 -21.09
CA GLN A 45 10.08 -1.18 -21.81
C GLN A 45 8.58 -0.88 -22.00
N PRO A 46 7.83 -0.66 -20.89
CA PRO A 46 6.38 -0.47 -20.95
C PRO A 46 6.03 0.68 -21.89
N GLN A 47 4.92 0.54 -22.62
CA GLN A 47 4.47 1.51 -23.63
C GLN A 47 3.36 2.41 -23.10
N GLU A 48 2.81 2.07 -21.93
CA GLU A 48 1.82 2.83 -21.20
C GLU A 48 2.40 4.18 -20.75
N GLU A 49 1.60 5.24 -20.84
CA GLU A 49 2.00 6.61 -20.52
C GLU A 49 2.24 6.82 -19.02
N ALA A 50 1.41 6.18 -18.20
CA ALA A 50 1.52 6.20 -16.75
C ALA A 50 2.02 4.84 -16.24
N ILE A 51 2.97 4.88 -15.30
CA ILE A 51 3.43 3.72 -14.55
C ILE A 51 2.96 3.90 -13.11
N SER A 52 2.37 2.85 -12.53
CA SER A 52 1.91 2.85 -11.15
C SER A 52 2.61 1.75 -10.35
N ILE A 53 3.13 2.11 -9.19
CA ILE A 53 3.66 1.18 -8.19
C ILE A 53 2.67 1.16 -7.03
N ILE A 54 2.05 0.00 -6.79
CA ILE A 54 1.07 -0.23 -5.72
C ILE A 54 1.58 -1.27 -4.73
N ASP A 55 1.13 -1.19 -3.48
CA ASP A 55 1.39 -2.24 -2.51
C ASP A 55 0.48 -3.47 -2.78
N PRO A 56 0.98 -4.70 -2.59
CA PRO A 56 0.21 -5.93 -2.88
C PRO A 56 -0.94 -6.17 -1.90
N ASP A 57 -1.01 -5.43 -0.81
CA ASP A 57 -2.04 -5.45 0.23
C ASP A 57 -3.01 -4.25 0.14
N MET A 58 -3.01 -3.55 -1.00
CA MET A 58 -4.02 -2.55 -1.35
C MET A 58 -5.17 -3.19 -2.15
N PHE A 59 -6.37 -3.15 -1.58
CA PHE A 59 -7.59 -3.68 -2.17
C PHE A 59 -8.41 -2.54 -2.75
N PHE A 60 -8.77 -2.62 -4.03
CA PHE A 60 -9.62 -1.63 -4.66
C PHE A 60 -11.02 -1.66 -4.03
N MET A 61 -11.44 -0.56 -3.42
CA MET A 61 -12.82 -0.33 -2.99
C MET A 61 -13.61 0.42 -4.07
N ARG A 62 -12.92 1.16 -4.93
CA ARG A 62 -13.53 2.01 -5.96
C ARG A 62 -12.61 2.18 -7.17
N PRO A 63 -13.15 2.33 -8.40
CA PRO A 63 -12.35 2.71 -9.57
C PRO A 63 -11.83 4.16 -9.47
N VAL A 64 -10.64 4.39 -10.04
CA VAL A 64 -10.03 5.71 -10.22
C VAL A 64 -9.92 6.04 -11.71
N VAL A 65 -10.14 7.31 -12.06
CA VAL A 65 -9.89 7.86 -13.40
C VAL A 65 -8.86 8.98 -13.28
N LEU A 66 -7.78 8.87 -14.07
CA LEU A 66 -6.76 9.91 -14.16
C LEU A 66 -7.15 10.89 -15.27
N VAL A 67 -7.27 12.18 -14.94
CA VAL A 67 -7.71 13.23 -15.88
C VAL A 67 -6.84 14.49 -15.75
N ALA A 68 -6.83 15.32 -16.79
CA ALA A 68 -6.07 16.58 -16.78
C ALA A 68 -6.67 17.65 -15.84
N ASP A 69 -8.00 17.65 -15.67
CA ASP A 69 -8.71 18.64 -14.85
C ASP A 69 -9.82 17.94 -14.03
N PRO A 70 -9.49 17.42 -12.84
CA PRO A 70 -10.44 16.65 -12.02
C PRO A 70 -11.57 17.55 -11.53
N GLN A 71 -12.80 17.21 -11.91
CA GLN A 71 -13.99 17.99 -11.53
C GLN A 71 -14.61 17.52 -10.21
N ASN A 72 -14.09 16.43 -9.64
CA ASN A 72 -14.74 15.75 -8.52
C ASN A 72 -13.81 15.20 -7.41
N GLY A 73 -12.56 15.66 -7.34
CA GLY A 73 -11.69 15.52 -6.15
C GLY A 73 -11.46 16.88 -5.50
N PRO A 74 -11.00 17.00 -4.23
CA PRO A 74 -10.84 16.02 -3.16
C PRO A 74 -11.98 15.99 -2.12
N HIS A 75 -13.02 16.84 -2.18
CA HIS A 75 -14.07 16.87 -1.13
C HIS A 75 -15.43 17.48 -1.58
N ASN A 76 -16.09 16.97 -2.64
CA ASN A 76 -17.53 17.24 -2.90
C ASN A 76 -18.23 16.28 -3.91
N LEU A 77 -17.91 14.98 -3.87
CA LEU A 77 -18.81 13.94 -4.39
C LEU A 77 -18.99 12.82 -3.36
N HIS A 78 -20.26 12.50 -3.05
CA HIS A 78 -20.67 11.38 -2.20
C HIS A 78 -20.87 10.06 -2.99
N SER A 79 -20.70 10.07 -4.33
CA SER A 79 -20.83 8.88 -5.19
C SER A 79 -20.13 9.00 -6.56
N GLY A 80 -20.03 7.92 -7.35
CA GLY A 80 -19.54 7.92 -8.76
C GLY A 80 -18.16 7.26 -8.96
N GLN A 81 -17.39 7.65 -9.97
CA GLN A 81 -15.95 7.33 -10.07
C GLN A 81 -15.12 8.52 -9.55
N TRP A 82 -14.05 8.25 -8.80
CA TRP A 82 -13.16 9.32 -8.33
C TRP A 82 -12.21 9.74 -9.45
N GLN A 83 -12.07 11.04 -9.67
CA GLN A 83 -11.08 11.61 -10.58
C GLN A 83 -9.95 12.24 -9.76
N THR A 84 -8.73 12.00 -10.23
CA THR A 84 -7.53 12.66 -9.75
C THR A 84 -6.70 13.10 -10.93
N GLU A 85 -5.73 13.97 -10.69
CA GLU A 85 -4.83 14.44 -11.72
C GLU A 85 -4.12 13.26 -12.38
N MET A 86 -3.83 13.40 -13.68
CA MET A 86 -2.98 12.45 -14.39
C MET A 86 -1.50 12.82 -14.21
N ALA A 87 -0.65 11.81 -14.09
CA ALA A 87 0.79 12.02 -14.10
C ALA A 87 1.22 12.58 -15.47
N THR A 88 2.03 13.63 -15.45
CA THR A 88 2.61 14.28 -16.64
C THR A 88 4.13 14.37 -16.49
N PRO A 89 4.91 14.64 -17.55
CA PRO A 89 6.36 14.78 -17.41
C PRO A 89 6.75 15.78 -16.32
N GLY A 90 7.55 15.34 -15.35
CA GLY A 90 7.97 16.12 -14.18
C GLY A 90 6.97 16.15 -13.02
N HIS A 91 5.76 15.63 -13.18
CA HIS A 91 4.69 15.70 -12.18
C HIS A 91 4.05 14.32 -11.94
N GLY A 92 4.32 13.77 -10.76
CA GLY A 92 3.72 12.52 -10.29
C GLY A 92 2.38 12.74 -9.59
N VAL A 93 1.72 11.63 -9.25
CA VAL A 93 0.48 11.60 -8.48
C VAL A 93 0.59 10.44 -7.50
N GLY A 94 0.10 10.60 -6.28
CA GLY A 94 0.15 9.50 -5.35
C GLY A 94 -0.55 9.77 -4.04
N ALA A 95 -0.43 8.80 -3.13
CA ALA A 95 -1.02 8.95 -1.81
C ALA A 95 -0.16 9.82 -0.91
N MET A 96 -0.81 10.75 -0.21
CA MET A 96 -0.21 11.45 0.91
C MET A 96 -0.09 10.52 2.10
N TYR A 97 1.07 10.56 2.72
CA TYR A 97 1.50 9.61 3.72
C TYR A 97 2.14 10.38 4.89
N GLY A 98 1.98 9.88 6.11
CA GLY A 98 2.19 10.67 7.34
C GLY A 98 3.64 10.82 7.84
N GLN A 99 4.65 10.36 7.08
CA GLN A 99 6.06 10.37 7.49
C GLN A 99 6.70 11.76 7.46
N GLY A 100 6.06 12.73 6.81
CA GLY A 100 6.61 14.06 6.57
C GLY A 100 7.56 14.11 5.37
N CYS A 101 8.08 15.29 5.10
CA CYS A 101 8.97 15.59 3.99
C CYS A 101 10.27 14.75 4.01
N VAL A 102 11.03 14.84 5.11
CA VAL A 102 12.23 14.04 5.41
C VAL A 102 12.27 13.78 6.93
N PRO A 103 13.07 12.83 7.43
CA PRO A 103 13.17 12.57 8.86
C PRO A 103 13.60 13.83 9.64
N ARG A 104 12.83 14.21 10.68
CA ARG A 104 13.01 15.48 11.43
C ARG A 104 14.40 15.69 12.05
N HIS A 105 15.16 14.61 12.27
CA HIS A 105 16.50 14.67 12.85
C HIS A 105 17.60 14.91 11.79
N TRP A 106 17.25 14.93 10.50
CA TRP A 106 18.20 15.25 9.44
C TRP A 106 18.47 16.75 9.39
N GLY A 107 19.71 17.13 9.65
CA GLY A 107 20.21 18.48 9.31
C GLY A 107 20.65 18.57 7.85
N ASN A 108 20.91 19.80 7.38
CA ASN A 108 21.32 20.10 5.99
C ASN A 108 22.48 19.21 5.49
N GLN A 109 23.47 18.92 6.34
CA GLN A 109 24.60 18.06 5.96
C GLN A 109 24.18 16.62 5.66
N THR A 110 23.22 16.08 6.41
CA THR A 110 22.72 14.71 6.18
C THR A 110 21.92 14.68 4.88
N LEU A 111 21.03 15.66 4.69
CA LEU A 111 20.23 15.75 3.47
C LEU A 111 21.11 15.93 2.22
N LEU A 112 22.11 16.82 2.25
CA LEU A 112 23.07 16.97 1.16
C LEU A 112 23.83 15.67 0.87
N LYS A 113 24.25 14.94 1.91
CA LYS A 113 24.93 13.65 1.72
C LYS A 113 24.02 12.63 1.02
N VAL A 114 22.75 12.54 1.43
CA VAL A 114 21.79 11.63 0.82
C VAL A 114 21.47 12.06 -0.63
N CYS A 115 21.38 13.37 -0.88
CA CYS A 115 21.08 13.98 -2.17
C CYS A 115 22.30 14.25 -3.08
N ASP A 116 23.48 13.70 -2.79
CA ASP A 116 24.69 13.92 -3.61
C ASP A 116 25.08 15.39 -3.81
N ASN A 117 24.92 16.18 -2.75
CA ASN A 117 25.14 17.63 -2.71
C ASN A 117 24.25 18.44 -3.67
N GLU A 118 23.18 17.84 -4.19
CA GLU A 118 22.15 18.55 -4.94
C GLU A 118 21.40 19.51 -4.02
N HIS A 119 21.51 20.81 -4.31
CA HIS A 119 20.92 21.87 -3.47
C HIS A 119 19.40 21.93 -3.63
N ARG A 120 18.84 21.40 -4.73
CA ARG A 120 17.38 21.29 -4.89
C ARG A 120 16.70 20.55 -3.74
N CYS A 121 17.37 19.58 -3.10
CA CYS A 121 16.83 18.97 -1.88
C CYS A 121 16.74 19.95 -0.71
N LEU A 122 17.75 20.81 -0.51
CA LEU A 122 17.69 21.86 0.53
C LEU A 122 16.59 22.87 0.24
N ASP A 123 16.45 23.27 -1.02
CA ASP A 123 15.42 24.20 -1.46
C ASP A 123 14.01 23.61 -1.24
N ALA A 124 13.83 22.33 -1.58
CA ALA A 124 12.57 21.62 -1.38
C ALA A 124 12.14 21.58 0.09
N VAL A 125 13.07 21.29 1.02
CA VAL A 125 12.76 21.22 2.45
C VAL A 125 12.68 22.59 3.15
N HIS A 126 13.00 23.68 2.44
CA HIS A 126 12.95 25.03 3.01
C HIS A 126 11.51 25.45 3.33
N ASP A 127 10.56 25.07 2.47
CA ASP A 127 9.12 25.17 2.72
C ASP A 127 8.59 23.80 3.16
N ASP A 128 8.50 23.57 4.46
CA ASP A 128 8.05 22.29 5.04
C ASP A 128 6.63 21.91 4.57
N ILE A 129 5.74 22.88 4.38
CA ILE A 129 4.36 22.61 3.96
C ILE A 129 4.34 22.18 2.50
N ALA A 130 5.01 22.91 1.61
CA ALA A 130 5.14 22.52 0.20
C ALA A 130 5.86 21.17 0.09
N CYS A 131 6.90 20.96 0.90
CA CYS A 131 7.63 19.70 0.89
C CYS A 131 6.75 18.52 1.28
N MET A 132 5.99 18.64 2.37
CA MET A 132 5.06 17.60 2.79
C MET A 132 4.00 17.31 1.72
N LYS A 133 3.47 18.36 1.07
CA LYS A 133 2.46 18.22 0.01
C LYS A 133 2.98 17.53 -1.23
N ASN A 134 4.26 17.71 -1.57
CA ASN A 134 4.83 17.21 -2.82
C ASN A 134 5.62 15.91 -2.67
N TYR A 135 6.16 15.62 -1.47
CA TYR A 135 7.15 14.54 -1.30
C TYR A 135 6.87 13.57 -0.15
N SER A 136 5.88 13.85 0.72
CA SER A 136 5.47 12.93 1.79
C SER A 136 4.58 11.82 1.25
N SER A 137 5.12 11.04 0.32
CA SER A 137 4.36 10.07 -0.48
C SER A 137 4.63 8.63 -0.07
N GLY A 138 3.61 7.80 -0.19
CA GLY A 138 3.73 6.34 -0.24
C GLY A 138 2.83 5.80 -1.35
N PRO A 139 2.80 4.47 -1.57
CA PRO A 139 2.03 3.91 -2.67
C PRO A 139 0.52 4.24 -2.57
N PRO A 140 -0.22 4.33 -3.70
CA PRO A 140 0.29 4.27 -5.07
C PRO A 140 1.25 5.42 -5.41
N TRP A 141 2.33 5.09 -6.12
CA TRP A 141 3.16 6.06 -6.81
C TRP A 141 2.88 5.99 -8.30
N ILE A 142 2.35 7.06 -8.87
CA ILE A 142 2.01 7.16 -10.30
C ILE A 142 2.88 8.24 -10.92
N PHE A 143 3.59 7.90 -11.99
CA PHE A 143 4.48 8.83 -12.69
C PHE A 143 4.44 8.59 -14.19
N HIS A 144 4.82 9.62 -14.94
CA HIS A 144 4.85 9.55 -16.39
C HIS A 144 6.05 8.72 -16.87
N ARG A 145 5.86 7.96 -17.95
CA ARG A 145 6.87 7.06 -18.52
C ARG A 145 8.18 7.78 -18.86
N ASP A 146 8.10 9.03 -19.33
CA ASP A 146 9.28 9.82 -19.72
C ASP A 146 10.22 10.11 -18.54
N ASP A 147 9.70 10.08 -17.31
CA ASP A 147 10.50 10.27 -16.09
C ASP A 147 11.01 8.94 -15.52
N ALA A 148 10.40 7.82 -15.92
CA ALA A 148 10.52 6.53 -15.28
C ALA A 148 11.97 6.05 -15.16
N GLU A 149 12.77 6.18 -16.23
CA GLU A 149 14.17 5.71 -16.18
C GLU A 149 14.98 6.45 -15.11
N LYS A 150 14.94 7.80 -15.16
CA LYS A 150 15.70 8.65 -14.24
C LYS A 150 15.18 8.52 -12.81
N LEU A 151 13.85 8.50 -12.64
CA LEU A 151 13.21 8.38 -11.34
C LEU A 151 13.53 7.03 -10.69
N LEU A 152 13.35 5.92 -11.41
CA LEU A 152 13.59 4.58 -10.86
C LEU A 152 15.07 4.32 -10.59
N GLU A 153 15.97 4.86 -11.41
CA GLU A 153 17.42 4.81 -11.16
C GLU A 153 17.79 5.58 -9.90
N THR A 154 17.34 6.84 -9.81
CA THR A 154 17.58 7.69 -8.65
C THR A 154 16.95 7.07 -7.40
N PHE A 155 15.72 6.56 -7.48
CA PHE A 155 15.03 5.91 -6.36
C PHE A 155 15.79 4.69 -5.84
N ALA A 156 16.31 3.85 -6.73
CA ALA A 156 17.13 2.71 -6.34
C ALA A 156 18.40 3.13 -5.60
N GLU A 157 19.09 4.17 -6.07
CA GLU A 157 20.28 4.71 -5.41
C GLU A 157 19.96 5.38 -4.06
N LYS A 158 18.92 6.22 -4.02
CA LYS A 158 18.51 6.93 -2.80
C LYS A 158 18.04 5.98 -1.73
N THR A 159 17.39 4.87 -2.08
CA THR A 159 16.96 3.87 -1.10
C THR A 159 18.13 3.34 -0.26
N ILE A 160 19.30 3.15 -0.88
CA ILE A 160 20.50 2.73 -0.16
C ILE A 160 20.98 3.83 0.80
N LYS A 161 21.07 5.08 0.32
CA LYS A 161 21.58 6.22 1.10
C LYS A 161 20.65 6.61 2.25
N VAL A 162 19.35 6.66 1.99
CA VAL A 162 18.33 6.92 3.01
C VAL A 162 18.40 5.84 4.07
N HIS A 163 18.42 4.56 3.70
CA HIS A 163 18.51 3.48 4.69
C HIS A 163 19.81 3.53 5.52
N GLN A 164 20.95 3.88 4.90
CA GLN A 164 22.21 4.08 5.62
C GLN A 164 22.15 5.23 6.62
N ALA A 165 21.43 6.31 6.29
CA ALA A 165 21.24 7.46 7.17
C ALA A 165 20.11 7.26 8.20
N TRP A 166 19.12 6.44 7.85
CA TRP A 166 17.89 6.22 8.60
C TRP A 166 17.31 4.82 8.29
N PRO A 167 17.73 3.79 9.04
CA PRO A 167 17.31 2.40 8.83
C PRO A 167 15.92 2.15 9.42
N ASP A 168 14.92 2.85 8.89
CA ASP A 168 13.52 2.80 9.32
C ASP A 168 12.65 2.06 8.30
N LEU A 169 11.48 1.56 8.72
CA LEU A 169 10.53 0.89 7.83
C LEU A 169 10.01 1.82 6.73
N LEU A 170 10.01 3.14 6.97
CA LEU A 170 9.56 4.17 6.03
C LEU A 170 10.70 4.70 5.14
N SER A 171 11.91 4.14 5.24
CA SER A 171 13.08 4.62 4.49
C SER A 171 12.85 4.59 2.97
N GLU A 172 12.12 3.59 2.47
CA GLU A 172 11.80 3.48 1.03
C GLU A 172 10.88 4.63 0.58
N GLN A 173 9.88 4.99 1.39
CA GLN A 173 8.97 6.09 1.06
C GLN A 173 9.71 7.44 1.04
N VAL A 174 10.58 7.67 2.03
CA VAL A 174 11.45 8.86 2.06
C VAL A 174 12.41 8.87 0.88
N ALA A 175 12.98 7.72 0.50
CA ALA A 175 13.88 7.62 -0.64
C ALA A 175 13.20 7.99 -1.97
N TYR A 176 11.93 7.65 -2.14
CA TYR A 176 11.15 8.06 -3.31
C TYR A 176 10.98 9.58 -3.34
N GLY A 177 10.53 10.19 -2.23
CA GLY A 177 10.39 11.65 -2.14
C GLY A 177 11.71 12.39 -2.37
N VAL A 178 12.81 11.89 -1.79
CA VAL A 178 14.16 12.44 -2.01
C VAL A 178 14.61 12.31 -3.46
N ALA A 179 14.29 11.20 -4.15
CA ALA A 179 14.59 11.03 -5.56
C ALA A 179 13.85 12.08 -6.42
N GLN A 180 12.59 12.35 -6.11
CA GLN A 180 11.81 13.42 -6.76
C GLN A 180 12.42 14.80 -6.52
N MET A 181 12.78 15.14 -5.26
CA MET A 181 13.44 16.41 -4.93
C MET A 181 14.73 16.61 -5.74
N GLN A 182 15.57 15.58 -5.82
CA GLN A 182 16.82 15.66 -6.58
C GLN A 182 16.59 15.86 -8.08
N LEU A 183 15.53 15.26 -8.63
CA LEU A 183 15.19 15.40 -10.04
C LEU A 183 14.43 16.71 -10.34
N GLY A 184 13.94 17.41 -9.31
CA GLY A 184 13.05 18.55 -9.47
C GLY A 184 11.66 18.13 -9.97
N MET A 185 11.22 16.93 -9.61
CA MET A 185 9.88 16.44 -9.90
C MET A 185 8.98 16.70 -8.71
N GLU A 186 7.74 17.12 -8.94
CA GLU A 186 6.75 17.30 -7.86
C GLU A 186 5.66 16.23 -7.96
N ALA A 187 4.85 16.06 -6.91
CA ALA A 187 3.66 15.22 -7.00
C ALA A 187 2.42 15.88 -6.43
N HIS A 188 1.28 15.57 -7.04
CA HIS A 188 -0.02 15.80 -6.43
C HIS A 188 -0.32 14.66 -5.45
N LEU A 189 -0.22 14.96 -4.15
CA LEU A 189 -0.50 13.98 -3.10
C LEU A 189 -1.86 14.21 -2.44
N ASP A 190 -2.65 13.15 -2.35
CA ASP A 190 -4.00 13.19 -1.78
C ASP A 190 -4.15 12.14 -0.66
N THR A 191 -4.83 12.48 0.43
CA THR A 191 -5.13 11.53 1.52
C THR A 191 -6.27 10.59 1.15
N PHE A 192 -7.06 10.91 0.13
CA PHE A 192 -8.23 10.15 -0.32
C PHE A 192 -7.89 8.87 -1.11
N TRP A 193 -6.60 8.59 -1.32
CA TRP A 193 -6.17 7.37 -2.00
C TRP A 193 -6.49 6.11 -1.21
N PHE A 194 -6.38 6.12 0.13
CA PHE A 194 -6.64 4.92 0.91
C PHE A 194 -7.04 5.17 2.36
N ILE A 195 -7.67 4.15 2.95
CA ILE A 195 -7.76 3.95 4.40
C ILE A 195 -6.94 2.73 4.79
N SER A 196 -6.30 2.79 5.95
CA SER A 196 -5.42 1.75 6.46
C SER A 196 -5.51 1.66 7.97
N GLY A 197 -5.11 2.69 8.71
CA GLY A 197 -5.01 2.63 10.17
C GLY A 197 -6.13 3.43 10.83
N PRO A 198 -6.81 2.89 11.86
CA PRO A 198 -7.99 3.48 12.48
C PRO A 198 -7.74 4.83 13.18
N ASP A 199 -6.47 5.22 13.36
CA ASP A 199 -6.05 6.38 14.17
C ASP A 199 -5.47 7.55 13.35
N SER A 200 -5.52 7.49 12.01
CA SER A 200 -4.70 8.35 11.12
C SER A 200 -5.45 9.50 10.41
N MET A 201 -4.71 10.42 9.76
CA MET A 201 -5.17 11.54 8.89
C MET A 201 -5.92 11.11 7.61
N GLN A 202 -6.36 9.86 7.56
CA GLN A 202 -7.05 9.24 6.43
C GLN A 202 -8.53 9.64 6.40
N PRO A 203 -9.20 9.51 5.25
CA PRO A 203 -10.57 9.99 5.01
C PRO A 203 -11.64 9.09 5.67
N TRP A 204 -11.47 8.69 6.93
CA TRP A 204 -12.41 7.84 7.66
C TRP A 204 -13.83 8.43 7.76
N ASP A 205 -13.95 9.75 7.71
CA ASP A 205 -15.25 10.43 7.71
C ASP A 205 -16.10 10.06 6.48
N SER A 206 -15.48 9.67 5.35
CA SER A 206 -16.22 9.26 4.16
C SER A 206 -16.99 7.94 4.35
N LEU A 207 -16.54 7.07 5.26
CA LEU A 207 -17.25 5.82 5.58
C LEU A 207 -18.60 6.11 6.25
N VAL A 208 -18.64 7.14 7.08
CA VAL A 208 -19.83 7.56 7.81
C VAL A 208 -20.87 8.13 6.85
N GLU A 209 -20.43 8.90 5.86
CA GLU A 209 -21.29 9.50 4.84
C GLU A 209 -21.92 8.49 3.90
N VAL A 210 -21.17 7.46 3.50
CA VAL A 210 -21.68 6.41 2.59
C VAL A 210 -22.78 5.57 3.26
N GLY A 211 -22.72 5.40 4.59
CA GLY A 211 -23.73 4.62 5.33
C GLY A 211 -23.73 3.13 5.00
N TRP A 212 -22.72 2.63 4.30
CA TRP A 212 -22.58 1.22 3.95
C TRP A 212 -22.08 0.41 5.14
N ASP A 213 -22.93 -0.50 5.62
CA ASP A 213 -22.59 -1.43 6.69
C ASP A 213 -21.88 -2.67 6.14
N ALA A 214 -20.56 -2.68 6.32
CA ALA A 214 -19.71 -3.77 5.87
C ALA A 214 -20.05 -5.10 6.57
N CYS A 215 -20.52 -5.08 7.82
CA CYS A 215 -20.84 -6.31 8.55
C CYS A 215 -22.18 -6.91 8.12
N GLN A 216 -23.16 -6.08 7.77
CA GLN A 216 -24.46 -6.58 7.29
C GLN A 216 -24.44 -7.02 5.82
N SER A 217 -23.65 -6.36 4.99
CA SER A 217 -23.70 -6.59 3.53
C SER A 217 -23.10 -7.91 3.08
N HIS A 218 -22.02 -8.39 3.74
CA HIS A 218 -21.22 -9.55 3.31
C HIS A 218 -20.72 -9.49 1.85
N GLU A 219 -20.74 -8.31 1.23
CA GLU A 219 -20.36 -8.04 -0.16
C GLU A 219 -19.24 -6.99 -0.17
N PRO A 220 -18.47 -6.81 -1.25
CA PRO A 220 -17.54 -5.68 -1.37
C PRO A 220 -18.32 -4.36 -1.36
N PRO A 221 -17.66 -3.22 -1.06
CA PRO A 221 -18.31 -1.94 -1.13
C PRO A 221 -18.87 -1.66 -2.54
N PRO A 222 -20.00 -0.92 -2.66
CA PRO A 222 -20.53 -0.52 -3.95
C PRO A 222 -19.48 0.29 -4.74
N PRO A 223 -19.21 -0.02 -6.02
CA PRO A 223 -18.21 0.69 -6.83
C PRO A 223 -18.46 2.19 -7.01
N GLU A 224 -19.70 2.63 -6.83
CA GLU A 224 -20.13 4.02 -6.87
C GLU A 224 -20.12 4.71 -5.51
N ALA A 225 -19.80 4.00 -4.43
CA ALA A 225 -19.77 4.60 -3.10
C ALA A 225 -18.67 5.69 -3.02
N GLY A 226 -18.92 6.74 -2.24
CA GLY A 226 -17.96 7.81 -1.92
C GLY A 226 -16.79 7.36 -1.04
N LEU A 227 -16.20 6.20 -1.34
CA LEU A 227 -15.09 5.62 -0.60
C LEU A 227 -13.74 5.99 -1.24
N PRO A 228 -12.64 5.93 -0.46
CA PRO A 228 -11.27 5.97 -0.97
C PRO A 228 -11.03 4.89 -2.02
N ILE A 229 -9.96 5.04 -2.80
CA ILE A 229 -9.64 4.05 -3.85
C ILE A 229 -9.25 2.72 -3.26
N PHE A 230 -8.42 2.72 -2.23
CA PHE A 230 -7.88 1.51 -1.62
C PHE A 230 -8.26 1.34 -0.16
N PHE A 231 -8.49 0.09 0.23
CA PHE A 231 -8.23 -0.36 1.59
C PHE A 231 -6.81 -0.93 1.63
N HIS A 232 -5.93 -0.33 2.41
CA HIS A 232 -4.54 -0.75 2.55
C HIS A 232 -4.36 -1.56 3.84
N ALA A 233 -4.21 -2.88 3.74
CA ALA A 233 -4.20 -3.82 4.85
C ALA A 233 -2.85 -3.89 5.61
N ALA A 234 -2.28 -2.73 5.95
CA ALA A 234 -1.01 -2.59 6.67
C ALA A 234 -1.16 -2.47 8.20
N SER A 235 -2.39 -2.49 8.73
CA SER A 235 -2.66 -2.41 10.17
C SER A 235 -3.28 -3.70 10.70
N THR A 236 -3.28 -3.84 12.03
CA THR A 236 -4.08 -4.86 12.72
C THR A 236 -5.41 -4.25 13.16
N TYR A 237 -6.49 -4.95 12.89
CA TYR A 237 -7.87 -4.59 13.22
C TYR A 237 -8.46 -5.63 14.15
N ASP A 238 -9.38 -5.24 15.00
CA ASP A 238 -10.13 -6.17 15.84
C ASP A 238 -11.57 -5.74 16.05
N ILE A 239 -12.44 -6.68 16.42
CA ILE A 239 -13.81 -6.37 16.88
C ILE A 239 -13.78 -6.38 18.41
N PRO A 240 -13.68 -5.21 19.09
CA PRO A 240 -13.22 -5.19 20.49
C PRO A 240 -14.15 -5.89 21.48
N HIS A 241 -15.45 -5.95 21.18
CA HIS A 241 -16.43 -6.61 22.03
C HIS A 241 -16.49 -8.13 21.85
N LEU A 242 -15.86 -8.68 20.82
CA LEU A 242 -15.80 -10.11 20.58
C LEU A 242 -14.52 -10.66 21.18
N THR A 243 -14.66 -11.48 22.21
CA THR A 243 -13.52 -12.00 23.01
C THR A 243 -12.64 -12.99 22.25
N LYS A 244 -13.10 -13.52 21.10
CA LYS A 244 -12.36 -14.48 20.26
C LYS A 244 -12.71 -14.29 18.79
N GLY A 245 -11.72 -14.55 17.94
CA GLY A 245 -11.95 -14.92 16.53
C GLY A 245 -11.94 -13.79 15.51
N PHE A 246 -11.86 -12.50 15.89
CA PHE A 246 -11.92 -11.39 14.94
C PHE A 246 -10.83 -10.36 15.17
N ARG A 247 -9.57 -10.83 15.16
CA ARG A 247 -8.38 -9.98 15.06
C ARG A 247 -7.73 -10.29 13.71
N LEU A 248 -7.61 -9.28 12.86
CA LEU A 248 -7.21 -9.41 11.48
C LEU A 248 -6.02 -8.50 11.17
N HIS A 249 -5.04 -9.08 10.53
CA HIS A 249 -3.89 -8.45 9.89
C HIS A 249 -3.68 -9.25 8.60
N LYS A 250 -3.10 -8.67 7.55
CA LYS A 250 -2.87 -9.36 6.28
C LYS A 250 -2.24 -10.76 6.43
N ASP A 251 -1.37 -10.94 7.41
CA ASP A 251 -0.69 -12.23 7.70
C ASP A 251 -1.61 -13.30 8.32
N HIS A 252 -2.86 -12.98 8.65
CA HIS A 252 -3.87 -13.95 9.08
C HIS A 252 -4.64 -14.57 7.92
N VAL A 253 -4.54 -14.00 6.70
CA VAL A 253 -5.17 -14.56 5.50
C VAL A 253 -4.43 -15.83 5.11
N HIS A 254 -5.15 -16.96 5.10
CA HIS A 254 -4.53 -18.25 4.77
C HIS A 254 -4.05 -18.27 3.32
N LYS A 255 -2.81 -18.74 3.10
CA LYS A 255 -2.18 -18.80 1.78
C LYS A 255 -2.88 -19.72 0.78
N ASP A 256 -3.52 -20.79 1.26
CA ASP A 256 -4.20 -21.78 0.42
C ASP A 256 -5.66 -21.36 0.16
N LEU A 257 -6.01 -20.10 0.45
CA LEU A 257 -7.38 -19.61 0.29
C LEU A 257 -7.87 -19.67 -1.16
N LEU A 258 -6.97 -19.70 -2.15
CA LEU A 258 -7.30 -19.89 -3.57
C LEU A 258 -7.45 -21.38 -3.97
N ASP A 259 -7.08 -22.33 -3.12
CA ASP A 259 -7.24 -23.76 -3.39
C ASP A 259 -8.72 -24.13 -3.45
N CYS A 260 -9.06 -25.04 -4.36
CA CYS A 260 -10.46 -25.34 -4.69
C CYS A 260 -11.25 -25.93 -3.53
N ASP A 261 -10.60 -26.65 -2.61
CA ASP A 261 -11.20 -27.31 -1.45
C ASP A 261 -11.10 -26.47 -0.16
N ALA A 262 -10.25 -25.44 -0.13
CA ALA A 262 -10.15 -24.54 1.02
C ALA A 262 -11.47 -23.77 1.23
N PRO A 263 -11.96 -23.59 2.47
CA PRO A 263 -13.11 -22.74 2.74
C PRO A 263 -12.77 -21.25 2.58
N LEU A 264 -13.80 -20.43 2.40
CA LEU A 264 -13.72 -18.97 2.51
C LEU A 264 -13.60 -18.55 3.98
N ILE A 265 -13.22 -17.29 4.20
CA ILE A 265 -13.06 -16.73 5.54
C ILE A 265 -14.43 -16.58 6.20
N HIS A 266 -14.50 -16.92 7.48
CA HIS A 266 -15.70 -16.76 8.29
C HIS A 266 -16.04 -15.29 8.50
N HIS A 267 -17.29 -14.92 8.19
CA HIS A 267 -17.75 -13.55 8.37
C HIS A 267 -17.90 -13.18 9.85
N PRO A 268 -17.63 -11.93 10.23
CA PRO A 268 -18.08 -11.37 11.49
C PRO A 268 -19.60 -11.44 11.69
N PRO A 269 -20.10 -11.36 12.94
CA PRO A 269 -21.52 -11.19 13.20
C PRO A 269 -22.08 -9.95 12.47
N THR A 270 -23.25 -10.09 11.87
CA THR A 270 -23.88 -9.02 11.07
C THR A 270 -24.22 -7.77 11.89
N ASP A 271 -24.39 -7.93 13.21
CA ASP A 271 -24.69 -6.86 14.16
C ASP A 271 -23.43 -6.28 14.83
N ALA A 272 -22.23 -6.73 14.47
CA ALA A 272 -20.99 -6.30 15.14
C ALA A 272 -20.78 -4.78 15.07
N LEU A 273 -21.10 -4.16 13.93
CA LEU A 273 -20.93 -2.72 13.74
C LEU A 273 -21.98 -1.88 14.48
N GLU A 274 -23.19 -2.41 14.70
CA GLU A 274 -24.32 -1.71 15.34
C GLU A 274 -23.93 -1.11 16.70
N ARG A 275 -23.11 -1.86 17.46
CA ARG A 275 -22.62 -1.44 18.78
C ARG A 275 -21.84 -0.12 18.78
N TYR A 276 -21.27 0.25 17.64
CA TYR A 276 -20.40 1.42 17.51
C TYR A 276 -20.97 2.51 16.59
N LYS A 277 -22.19 2.32 16.03
CA LYS A 277 -22.79 3.30 15.11
C LYS A 277 -23.08 4.66 15.74
N SER A 278 -23.29 4.72 17.05
CA SER A 278 -23.43 5.98 17.79
C SER A 278 -22.12 6.76 17.91
N GLU A 279 -20.98 6.11 17.65
CA GLU A 279 -19.63 6.67 17.76
C GLU A 279 -18.82 6.36 16.48
N PRO A 280 -19.25 6.81 15.30
CA PRO A 280 -18.70 6.37 14.01
C PRO A 280 -17.26 6.88 13.77
N LYS A 281 -16.79 7.81 14.59
CA LYS A 281 -15.39 8.29 14.58
C LYS A 281 -14.48 7.55 15.56
N SER A 282 -15.03 6.64 16.37
CA SER A 282 -14.24 5.87 17.33
C SER A 282 -13.33 4.87 16.64
N LYS A 283 -12.19 4.57 17.27
CA LYS A 283 -11.29 3.48 16.86
C LYS A 283 -12.06 2.16 16.72
N SER A 284 -12.95 1.86 17.67
CA SER A 284 -13.75 0.63 17.69
C SER A 284 -14.67 0.49 16.48
N PHE A 285 -15.31 1.58 16.03
CA PHE A 285 -16.10 1.57 14.80
C PHE A 285 -15.23 1.27 13.59
N ARG A 286 -14.10 1.98 13.45
CA ARG A 286 -13.19 1.87 12.32
C ARG A 286 -12.55 0.48 12.23
N ASP A 287 -12.13 -0.09 13.35
CA ASP A 287 -11.60 -1.45 13.39
C ASP A 287 -12.66 -2.49 13.02
N THR A 288 -13.86 -2.38 13.60
CA THR A 288 -14.96 -3.31 13.32
C THR A 288 -15.35 -3.26 11.85
N TRP A 289 -15.49 -2.06 11.29
CA TRP A 289 -15.74 -1.86 9.86
C TRP A 289 -14.62 -2.47 9.02
N SER A 290 -13.36 -2.25 9.40
CA SER A 290 -12.19 -2.77 8.66
C SER A 290 -12.14 -4.29 8.63
N VAL A 291 -12.43 -4.95 9.75
CA VAL A 291 -12.53 -6.42 9.78
C VAL A 291 -13.61 -6.90 8.80
N CYS A 292 -14.82 -6.35 8.87
CA CYS A 292 -15.92 -6.75 8.01
C CYS A 292 -15.65 -6.47 6.52
N ALA A 293 -15.23 -5.24 6.18
CA ALA A 293 -14.97 -4.83 4.81
C ALA A 293 -13.85 -5.67 4.18
N TYR A 294 -12.75 -5.88 4.91
CA TYR A 294 -11.63 -6.67 4.42
C TYR A 294 -12.01 -8.14 4.20
N THR A 295 -12.80 -8.72 5.13
CA THR A 295 -13.36 -10.08 4.96
C THR A 295 -14.16 -10.20 3.67
N ASN A 296 -15.07 -9.25 3.43
CA ASN A 296 -15.95 -9.29 2.27
C ASN A 296 -15.17 -9.18 0.97
N MET A 297 -14.21 -8.25 0.88
CA MET A 297 -13.36 -8.08 -0.30
C MET A 297 -12.55 -9.35 -0.61
N ILE A 298 -11.94 -9.96 0.41
CA ILE A 298 -11.20 -11.23 0.22
C ILE A 298 -12.16 -12.32 -0.28
N ASN A 299 -13.26 -12.56 0.43
CA ASN A 299 -14.19 -13.64 0.10
C ASN A 299 -14.77 -13.47 -1.29
N PHE A 300 -15.10 -12.24 -1.70
CA PHE A 300 -15.60 -11.94 -3.04
C PHE A 300 -14.58 -12.30 -4.14
N HIS A 301 -13.34 -11.83 -4.01
CA HIS A 301 -12.30 -12.09 -5.03
C HIS A 301 -11.88 -13.55 -5.07
N VAL A 302 -11.74 -14.20 -3.92
CA VAL A 302 -11.43 -15.63 -3.81
C VAL A 302 -12.56 -16.47 -4.41
N SER A 303 -13.82 -16.14 -4.11
CA SER A 303 -14.98 -16.83 -4.69
C SER A 303 -15.00 -16.70 -6.19
N THR A 304 -14.72 -15.50 -6.71
CA THR A 304 -14.66 -15.23 -8.15
C THR A 304 -13.57 -16.07 -8.81
N TRP A 305 -12.37 -16.09 -8.22
CA TRP A 305 -11.27 -16.95 -8.67
C TRP A 305 -11.68 -18.43 -8.70
N LYS A 306 -12.20 -18.96 -7.58
CA LYS A 306 -12.57 -20.38 -7.50
C LYS A 306 -13.66 -20.75 -8.50
N LYS A 307 -14.69 -19.92 -8.67
CA LYS A 307 -15.73 -20.15 -9.68
C LYS A 307 -15.17 -20.21 -11.09
N GLN A 308 -14.11 -19.46 -11.37
CA GLN A 308 -13.47 -19.42 -12.68
C GLN A 308 -12.50 -20.59 -12.93
N PHE A 309 -11.77 -21.02 -11.91
CA PHE A 309 -10.64 -21.94 -12.08
C PHE A 309 -10.82 -23.34 -11.47
N CYS A 310 -11.86 -23.56 -10.64
CA CYS A 310 -12.11 -24.85 -9.98
C CYS A 310 -13.30 -25.59 -10.59
N GLN A 311 -13.18 -26.92 -10.70
CA GLN A 311 -14.30 -27.78 -11.12
C GLN A 311 -15.38 -27.90 -10.03
N THR A 312 -14.96 -27.93 -8.76
CA THR A 312 -15.85 -28.04 -7.60
C THR A 312 -15.37 -27.08 -6.53
N PRO A 313 -15.72 -25.78 -6.62
CA PRO A 313 -15.24 -24.77 -5.70
C PRO A 313 -15.91 -24.92 -4.32
N ASN A 314 -15.12 -24.97 -3.24
CA ASN A 314 -15.60 -24.78 -1.88
C ASN A 314 -15.80 -23.29 -1.61
N LEU A 315 -17.06 -22.89 -1.42
CA LEU A 315 -17.48 -21.51 -1.16
C LEU A 315 -18.04 -21.33 0.27
N GLU A 316 -17.86 -22.32 1.15
CA GLU A 316 -18.33 -22.25 2.53
C GLU A 316 -17.46 -21.28 3.36
N THR A 317 -18.08 -20.37 4.12
CA THR A 317 -17.41 -19.34 4.92
C THR A 317 -17.10 -19.83 6.34
N THR A 318 -16.24 -20.84 6.42
CA THR A 318 -15.93 -21.57 7.67
C THR A 318 -14.49 -21.42 8.16
N ALA A 319 -13.60 -20.78 7.39
CA ALA A 319 -12.22 -20.57 7.82
C ALA A 319 -12.15 -19.51 8.92
N VAL A 320 -11.85 -19.92 10.15
CA VAL A 320 -11.70 -18.99 11.28
C VAL A 320 -10.32 -18.35 11.24
N TYR A 321 -10.24 -17.06 11.57
CA TYR A 321 -8.97 -16.37 11.72
C TYR A 321 -8.10 -17.06 12.78
N PRO A 322 -6.83 -17.35 12.47
CA PRO A 322 -5.91 -17.85 13.47
C PRO A 322 -5.71 -16.78 14.56
N PRO A 323 -5.46 -17.18 15.83
CA PRO A 323 -5.29 -16.24 16.93
C PRO A 323 -4.01 -15.38 16.82
N TYR A 324 -3.10 -15.77 15.93
CA TYR A 324 -1.84 -15.08 15.64
C TYR A 324 -1.60 -15.11 14.14
N GLY A 325 -0.84 -14.14 13.63
CA GLY A 325 -0.43 -14.10 12.22
C GLY A 325 0.25 -15.42 11.86
N GLN A 326 -0.15 -16.03 10.76
CA GLN A 326 0.53 -17.23 10.30
C GLN A 326 1.87 -16.79 9.72
N GLN A 327 2.97 -17.34 10.25
CA GLN A 327 4.27 -17.16 9.60
C GLN A 327 4.11 -17.56 8.12
N PHE A 328 4.60 -16.71 7.22
CA PHE A 328 4.27 -16.66 5.79
C PHE A 328 4.34 -17.99 5.01
N LEU A 329 4.94 -19.04 5.57
CA LEU A 329 5.33 -20.23 4.84
C LEU A 329 4.97 -21.50 5.62
N ASN A 330 4.18 -22.37 4.99
CA ASN A 330 4.11 -23.76 5.42
C ASN A 330 5.53 -24.35 5.30
N LYS A 331 6.04 -24.96 6.38
CA LYS A 331 7.37 -25.57 6.42
C LYS A 331 7.64 -26.56 5.29
N SER A 332 6.60 -27.22 4.77
CA SER A 332 6.69 -28.17 3.65
C SER A 332 6.44 -27.56 2.26
N SER A 333 6.08 -26.27 2.16
CA SER A 333 5.90 -25.62 0.87
C SER A 333 7.26 -25.29 0.24
N TRP A 334 7.41 -25.50 -1.08
CA TRP A 334 8.61 -25.08 -1.81
C TRP A 334 8.86 -23.56 -1.70
N VAL A 335 7.80 -22.79 -1.46
CA VAL A 335 7.84 -21.33 -1.22
C VAL A 335 8.69 -21.03 0.03
N ASN A 336 8.78 -21.94 1.01
CA ASN A 336 9.67 -21.85 2.19
C ASN A 336 11.17 -21.87 1.84
N HIS A 337 11.54 -22.39 0.67
CA HIS A 337 12.93 -22.39 0.20
C HIS A 337 13.28 -21.12 -0.60
N VAL A 338 12.28 -20.41 -1.11
CA VAL A 338 12.44 -19.27 -2.03
C VAL A 338 12.23 -17.94 -1.32
N PHE A 339 11.19 -17.86 -0.51
CA PHE A 339 10.96 -16.75 0.40
C PHE A 339 11.54 -17.17 1.75
N ARG A 340 12.36 -16.33 2.38
CA ARG A 340 12.65 -16.53 3.81
C ARG A 340 11.30 -16.48 4.53
N SER A 341 11.18 -17.18 5.65
CA SER A 341 10.07 -17.07 6.62
C SER A 341 9.93 -15.67 7.27
N GLY A 342 10.37 -14.63 6.58
CA GLY A 342 10.11 -13.23 6.87
C GLY A 342 8.66 -12.92 6.53
N GLY A 343 7.77 -13.39 7.40
CA GLY A 343 6.77 -12.45 7.87
C GLY A 343 7.41 -11.44 8.78
N TRP A 344 6.79 -10.28 8.87
CA TRP A 344 7.07 -9.30 9.91
C TRP A 344 7.02 -10.04 11.24
N THR A 345 8.16 -10.47 11.76
CA THR A 345 8.19 -10.80 13.17
C THR A 345 8.21 -9.45 13.86
N ASP A 346 7.33 -9.20 14.82
CA ASP A 346 7.34 -8.00 15.69
C ASP A 346 8.70 -7.77 16.40
N VAL A 347 9.69 -8.64 16.15
CA VAL A 347 11.04 -8.65 16.71
C VAL A 347 12.10 -8.10 15.76
N ASP A 348 11.82 -7.98 14.44
CA ASP A 348 12.78 -7.50 13.44
C ASP A 348 13.09 -5.99 13.60
N TYR A 349 12.25 -5.26 14.32
CA TYR A 349 12.43 -3.85 14.70
C TYR A 349 12.48 -3.65 16.21
N LYS A 350 13.16 -4.50 16.98
CA LYS A 350 13.66 -4.02 18.27
C LYS A 350 14.76 -3.00 17.98
N PRO A 351 14.53 -1.68 18.17
CA PRO A 351 15.62 -0.74 18.09
C PRO A 351 16.57 -1.17 19.20
N ARG A 352 17.80 -1.55 18.84
CA ARG A 352 18.85 -1.55 19.84
C ARG A 352 19.11 -0.08 20.15
N PHE A 353 18.33 0.45 21.08
CA PHE A 353 18.65 1.71 21.73
C PHE A 353 20.04 1.52 22.34
N PHE A 354 21.02 2.22 21.76
CA PHE A 354 22.29 2.54 22.40
C PHE A 354 22.28 4.01 22.75
#